data_AF-A0A419YH86-F1
#
_entry.id   AF-A0A419YH86-F1
#
_cell.length_a   1.000
_cell.length_b   1.000
_cell.length_c   1.000
_cell.angle_alpha   90.00
_cell.angle_beta   90.00
_cell.angle_gamma   90.00
#
_symmetry.space_group_name_H-M   'P 1'
#
loop_
_entity.id
_entity.type
_entity.pdbx_description
1 polymer ?
#
loop_
_entity_poly.entity_id
_entity_poly.type
_entity_poly.pdbx_seq_one_letter_code
_entity_poly.pdbx_strand_id
1 'polypeptide(L)'
;MSQLVTTARTTTDAVRPHLVALHRVVVGLLFACHGAASLFGVLGGAHGGGSIKAGTWPGWYAAVIQLVCGILVLLGLGTRIAALLASGSMAYAYFSVHQENALFPLQNGGEPAVLFCWAFLLIAALGPGSYALDGKLFGRR
;
A
#
# COMPACT_ATOMS: atom_id res chain seq x y z
N MET A 1 -11.78 25.76 29.21
CA MET A 1 -11.97 25.04 27.93
C MET A 1 -10.91 25.36 26.87
N SER A 2 -10.42 26.60 26.73
CA SER A 2 -9.39 26.96 25.70
C SER A 2 -8.03 26.25 25.84
N GLN A 3 -7.48 26.16 27.07
CA GLN A 3 -6.17 25.51 27.31
C GLN A 3 -6.19 24.00 26.99
N LEU A 4 -7.25 23.29 27.37
CA LEU A 4 -7.43 21.85 27.09
C LEU A 4 -7.50 21.55 25.58
N VAL A 5 -8.15 22.42 24.80
CA VAL A 5 -8.25 22.28 23.34
C VAL A 5 -6.89 22.51 22.67
N THR A 6 -6.09 23.46 23.18
CA THR A 6 -4.75 23.73 22.65
C THR A 6 -3.76 22.59 22.96
N THR A 7 -3.79 22.01 24.17
CA THR A 7 -2.90 20.90 24.57
C THR A 7 -3.20 19.57 23.84
N ALA A 8 -4.47 19.28 23.57
CA ALA A 8 -4.85 18.10 22.80
C ALA A 8 -4.35 18.20 21.34
N ARG A 9 -4.42 19.39 20.75
CA ARG A 9 -4.01 19.66 19.36
C ARG A 9 -2.50 19.49 19.16
N THR A 10 -1.68 19.98 20.08
CA THR A 10 -0.21 19.79 20.05
C THR A 10 0.22 18.33 20.18
N THR A 11 -0.49 17.53 20.98
CA THR A 11 -0.17 16.10 21.12
C THR A 11 -0.50 15.31 19.84
N THR A 12 -1.66 15.57 19.23
CA THR A 12 -2.05 14.93 17.96
C THR A 12 -1.08 15.26 16.82
N ASP A 13 -0.65 16.52 16.71
CA ASP A 13 0.28 16.94 15.67
C ASP A 13 1.67 16.30 15.82
N ALA A 14 2.14 16.10 17.06
CA ALA A 14 3.40 15.41 17.33
C ALA A 14 3.37 13.92 16.98
N VAL A 15 2.26 13.23 17.24
CA VAL A 15 2.14 11.77 17.05
C VAL A 15 1.76 11.40 15.61
N ARG A 16 1.06 12.28 14.90
CA ARG A 16 0.59 12.08 13.52
C ARG A 16 1.67 11.53 12.56
N PRO A 17 2.87 12.11 12.43
CA PRO A 17 3.85 11.62 11.45
C PRO A 17 4.36 10.21 11.77
N HIS A 18 4.35 9.80 13.05
CA HIS A 18 4.70 8.44 13.47
C HIS A 18 3.59 7.44 13.13
N LEU A 19 2.31 7.81 13.31
CA LEU A 19 1.18 6.96 12.93
C LEU A 19 1.13 6.74 11.41
N VAL A 20 1.39 7.79 10.63
CA VAL A 20 1.50 7.68 9.16
C VAL A 20 2.65 6.74 8.79
N ALA A 21 3.81 6.85 9.45
CA ALA A 21 4.94 5.97 9.21
C ALA A 21 4.62 4.50 9.53
N LEU A 22 3.97 4.23 10.67
CA LEU A 22 3.57 2.88 11.05
C LEU A 22 2.60 2.29 10.03
N HIS A 23 1.57 3.05 9.66
CA HIS A 23 0.60 2.62 8.64
C HIS A 23 1.29 2.32 7.31
N ARG A 24 2.17 3.23 6.85
CA ARG A 24 2.97 3.07 5.64
C ARG A 24 3.79 1.78 5.65
N VAL A 25 4.49 1.51 6.76
CA VAL A 25 5.33 0.30 6.90
C VAL A 25 4.49 -0.97 6.85
N VAL A 26 3.39 -1.03 7.59
CA VAL A 26 2.51 -2.22 7.61
C VAL A 26 1.89 -2.48 6.25
N VAL A 27 1.29 -1.45 5.63
CA VAL A 27 0.63 -1.58 4.32
C VAL A 27 1.64 -1.94 3.23
N GLY A 28 2.80 -1.26 3.20
CA GLY A 28 3.87 -1.56 2.25
C GLY A 28 4.43 -2.98 2.40
N LEU A 29 4.62 -3.46 3.64
CA LEU A 29 5.08 -4.82 3.93
C LEU A 29 4.09 -5.87 3.43
N LEU A 30 2.81 -5.75 3.79
CA LEU A 30 1.80 -6.72 3.39
C LEU A 30 1.65 -6.79 1.87
N PHE A 31 1.69 -5.63 1.20
CA PHE A 31 1.63 -5.57 -0.25
C PHE A 31 2.86 -6.21 -0.92
N ALA A 32 4.06 -5.95 -0.36
CA ALA A 32 5.28 -6.60 -0.82
C ALA A 32 5.23 -8.13 -0.62
N CYS A 33 4.65 -8.61 0.48
CA CYS A 33 4.44 -10.04 0.74
C CYS A 33 3.53 -10.68 -0.31
N HIS A 34 2.43 -10.03 -0.71
CA HIS A 34 1.56 -10.54 -1.78
C HIS A 34 2.29 -10.63 -3.13
N GLY A 35 3.11 -9.61 -3.45
CA GLY A 35 3.96 -9.64 -4.64
C GLY A 35 4.99 -10.76 -4.59
N ALA A 36 5.67 -10.94 -3.45
CA ALA A 36 6.65 -12.01 -3.26
C ALA A 36 6.00 -13.41 -3.35
N ALA A 37 4.84 -13.59 -2.72
CA ALA A 37 4.09 -14.83 -2.79
C ALA A 37 3.72 -15.18 -4.24
N SER A 38 3.26 -14.18 -4.98
CA SER A 38 2.83 -14.36 -6.36
C SER A 38 4.00 -14.56 -7.34
N LEU A 39 5.14 -13.89 -7.14
CA LEU A 39 6.29 -14.00 -8.04
C LEU A 39 7.17 -15.22 -7.77
N PHE A 40 7.33 -15.59 -6.50
CA PHE A 40 8.32 -16.58 -6.08
C PHE A 40 7.71 -17.85 -5.46
N GLY A 41 6.38 -17.89 -5.26
CA GLY A 41 5.72 -19.04 -4.65
C GLY A 41 6.04 -19.23 -3.16
N VAL A 42 6.55 -18.19 -2.51
CA VAL A 42 6.85 -18.17 -1.07
C VAL A 42 5.62 -17.73 -0.26
N LEU A 43 5.69 -17.80 1.07
CA LEU A 43 4.62 -17.28 1.96
C LEU A 43 3.21 -17.88 1.68
N GLY A 44 3.15 -19.10 1.16
CA GLY A 44 1.91 -19.77 0.76
C GLY A 44 1.55 -19.68 -0.74
N GLY A 45 2.30 -18.91 -1.52
CA GLY A 45 2.15 -18.81 -2.98
C GLY A 45 0.89 -18.08 -3.44
N ALA A 46 0.71 -17.96 -4.76
CA ALA A 46 -0.51 -17.40 -5.35
C ALA A 46 -1.68 -18.38 -5.20
N HIS A 47 -2.87 -17.90 -4.79
CA HIS A 47 -4.11 -18.69 -4.74
C HIS A 47 -3.99 -20.08 -4.06
N GLY A 48 -3.14 -20.20 -3.03
CA GLY A 48 -2.93 -21.46 -2.30
C GLY A 48 -1.76 -22.31 -2.79
N GLY A 49 -0.94 -21.84 -3.73
CA GLY A 49 0.37 -22.43 -4.00
C GLY A 49 1.04 -21.99 -5.30
N GLY A 50 2.37 -22.05 -5.31
CA GLY A 50 3.19 -21.78 -6.50
C GLY A 50 3.30 -20.30 -6.88
N SER A 51 4.01 -20.05 -7.98
CA SER A 51 4.19 -18.71 -8.56
C SER A 51 3.36 -18.51 -9.82
N ILE A 52 3.04 -17.26 -10.12
CA ILE A 52 2.43 -16.85 -11.38
C ILE A 52 3.51 -16.84 -12.46
N LYS A 53 3.23 -17.50 -13.59
CA LYS A 53 4.14 -17.51 -14.74
C LYS A 53 4.45 -16.09 -15.23
N ALA A 54 5.71 -15.86 -15.58
CA ALA A 54 6.16 -14.56 -16.07
C ALA A 54 5.37 -14.09 -17.29
N GLY A 55 4.93 -12.83 -17.28
CA GLY A 55 4.16 -12.20 -18.36
C GLY A 55 2.66 -12.50 -18.37
N THR A 56 2.13 -13.29 -17.44
CA THR A 56 0.68 -13.55 -17.36
C THR A 56 -0.09 -12.27 -17.02
N TRP A 57 -0.98 -11.85 -17.92
CA TRP A 57 -1.89 -10.72 -17.70
C TRP A 57 -3.15 -11.14 -16.93
N PRO A 58 -3.66 -10.32 -15.98
CA PRO A 58 -2.99 -9.17 -15.36
C PRO A 58 -2.07 -9.58 -14.19
N GLY A 59 -2.16 -10.83 -13.72
CA GLY A 59 -1.65 -11.27 -12.42
C GLY A 59 -0.15 -11.09 -12.20
N TRP A 60 0.70 -11.36 -13.19
CA TRP A 60 2.15 -11.22 -13.03
C TRP A 60 2.56 -9.76 -12.90
N TYR A 61 1.98 -8.87 -13.71
CA TYR A 61 2.24 -7.42 -13.62
C TYR A 61 1.74 -6.84 -12.31
N ALA A 62 0.55 -7.26 -11.85
CA ALA A 62 0.05 -6.89 -10.52
C ALA A 62 1.03 -7.35 -9.42
N ALA A 63 1.61 -8.54 -9.53
CA ALA A 63 2.57 -9.06 -8.55
C ALA A 63 3.90 -8.27 -8.53
N VAL A 64 4.40 -7.85 -9.71
CA VAL A 64 5.56 -6.96 -9.81
C VAL A 64 5.28 -5.60 -9.16
N ILE A 65 4.13 -4.99 -9.46
CA ILE A 65 3.72 -3.72 -8.84
C ILE A 65 3.62 -3.88 -7.33
N GLN A 66 3.00 -4.97 -6.85
CA GLN A 66 2.86 -5.29 -5.44
C GLN A 66 4.21 -5.34 -4.71
N LEU A 67 5.17 -6.09 -5.28
CA LEU A 67 6.49 -6.21 -4.69
C LEU A 67 7.25 -4.89 -4.70
N VAL A 68 7.36 -4.26 -5.88
CA VAL A 68 8.21 -3.06 -6.06
C VAL A 68 7.61 -1.86 -5.33
N CYS A 69 6.33 -1.55 -5.56
CA CYS A 69 5.70 -0.41 -4.88
C CYS A 69 5.56 -0.67 -3.38
N GLY A 70 5.29 -1.91 -2.96
CA GLY A 70 5.26 -2.29 -1.55
C GLY A 70 6.58 -1.99 -0.84
N ILE A 71 7.72 -2.40 -1.43
CA ILE A 71 9.06 -2.13 -0.89
C ILE A 71 9.37 -0.63 -0.87
N LEU A 72 9.09 0.08 -1.97
CA LEU A 72 9.32 1.53 -2.04
C LEU A 72 8.51 2.28 -0.98
N VAL A 73 7.22 1.96 -0.83
CA VAL A 73 6.36 2.57 0.19
C VAL A 73 6.85 2.20 1.59
N LEU A 74 7.18 0.94 1.86
CA LEU A 74 7.70 0.48 3.15
C LEU A 74 8.92 1.31 3.58
N LEU A 75 9.90 1.44 2.70
CA LEU A 75 11.13 2.18 2.93
C LEU A 75 10.94 3.71 2.94
N GLY A 76 9.78 4.18 2.47
CA GLY A 76 9.51 5.60 2.30
C GLY A 76 10.40 6.21 1.20
N LEU A 77 10.53 5.51 0.07
CA LEU A 77 11.25 5.93 -1.13
C LEU A 77 10.27 6.31 -2.24
N GLY A 78 10.30 7.55 -2.71
CA GLY A 78 9.34 8.05 -3.71
C GLY A 78 7.89 7.86 -3.26
N THR A 79 7.63 7.97 -1.95
CA THR A 79 6.43 7.39 -1.29
C THR A 79 5.12 7.75 -1.99
N ARG A 80 4.95 9.02 -2.37
CA ARG A 80 3.70 9.49 -2.98
C ARG A 80 3.44 8.86 -4.35
N ILE A 81 4.49 8.75 -5.17
CA ILE A 81 4.38 8.19 -6.52
C ILE A 81 4.17 6.67 -6.43
N ALA A 82 4.98 5.98 -5.62
CA ALA A 82 4.85 4.54 -5.42
C ALA A 82 3.47 4.16 -4.85
N ALA A 83 2.96 4.92 -3.88
CA ALA A 83 1.62 4.71 -3.33
C ALA A 83 0.51 5.01 -4.36
N LEU A 84 0.65 6.05 -5.19
CA LEU A 84 -0.34 6.33 -6.24
C LEU A 84 -0.41 5.19 -7.28
N LEU A 85 0.74 4.65 -7.69
CA LEU A 85 0.80 3.50 -8.60
C LEU A 85 0.19 2.24 -7.96
N ALA A 86 0.53 1.95 -6.70
CA ALA A 86 -0.06 0.83 -5.96
C ALA A 86 -1.59 0.99 -5.85
N SER A 87 -2.07 2.18 -5.49
CA SER A 87 -3.49 2.51 -5.41
C SER A 87 -4.20 2.28 -6.75
N GLY A 88 -3.66 2.84 -7.83
CA GLY A 88 -4.21 2.68 -9.18
C GLY A 88 -4.26 1.22 -9.64
N SER A 89 -3.23 0.42 -9.32
CA SER A 89 -3.21 -1.01 -9.66
C SER A 89 -4.33 -1.79 -8.96
N MET A 90 -4.66 -1.41 -7.73
CA MET A 90 -5.72 -2.05 -6.95
C MET A 90 -7.11 -1.56 -7.37
N ALA A 91 -7.24 -0.29 -7.79
CA ALA A 91 -8.44 0.18 -8.46
C ALA A 91 -8.69 -0.62 -9.75
N TYR A 92 -7.67 -0.78 -10.60
CA TYR A 92 -7.76 -1.61 -11.81
C TYR A 92 -8.18 -3.05 -11.48
N ALA A 93 -7.54 -3.67 -10.48
CA ALA A 93 -7.89 -5.03 -10.04
C ALA A 93 -9.36 -5.12 -9.60
N TYR A 94 -9.87 -4.14 -8.87
CA TYR A 94 -11.27 -4.13 -8.47
C TYR A 94 -12.21 -4.06 -9.68
N PHE A 95 -12.05 -3.03 -10.52
CA PHE A 95 -12.98 -2.78 -11.61
C PHE A 95 -12.89 -3.79 -12.77
N SER A 96 -11.72 -4.40 -12.98
CA SER A 96 -11.46 -5.25 -14.16
C SER A 96 -11.33 -6.74 -13.84
N VAL A 97 -11.28 -7.13 -12.56
CA VAL A 97 -11.16 -8.54 -12.15
C VAL A 97 -12.27 -8.90 -11.17
N HIS A 98 -12.44 -8.12 -10.11
CA HIS A 98 -13.41 -8.46 -9.06
C HIS A 98 -14.84 -8.07 -9.42
N GLN A 99 -15.07 -6.86 -9.93
CA GLN A 99 -16.41 -6.36 -10.19
C GLN A 99 -17.16 -7.15 -11.28
N GLU A 100 -16.44 -7.87 -12.15
CA GLU A 100 -17.04 -8.80 -13.12
C GLU A 100 -17.84 -9.93 -12.44
N ASN A 101 -17.48 -10.31 -11.21
CA ASN A 101 -18.13 -11.41 -10.49
C ASN A 101 -19.32 -10.96 -9.64
N ALA A 102 -19.28 -9.76 -9.06
CA ALA A 102 -20.41 -9.12 -8.35
C ALA A 102 -20.11 -7.64 -8.10
N LEU A 103 -21.13 -6.83 -7.81
CA LEU A 103 -20.94 -5.40 -7.54
C LEU A 103 -20.26 -5.12 -6.20
N PHE A 104 -20.58 -5.88 -5.14
CA PHE A 104 -20.07 -5.61 -3.80
C PHE A 104 -18.78 -6.41 -3.52
N PRO A 105 -17.75 -5.80 -2.91
CA PRO A 105 -16.47 -6.46 -2.61
C PRO A 105 -16.62 -7.76 -1.82
N LEU A 106 -17.54 -7.76 -0.86
CA LEU A 106 -17.84 -8.90 0.01
C LEU A 106 -18.32 -10.14 -0.78
N GLN A 107 -18.90 -9.93 -1.97
CA GLN A 107 -19.47 -10.99 -2.81
C GLN A 107 -18.51 -11.46 -3.91
N ASN A 108 -17.46 -10.68 -4.22
CA ASN A 108 -16.55 -10.95 -5.34
C ASN A 108 -15.08 -11.16 -4.93
N GLY A 109 -14.80 -11.22 -3.63
CA GLY A 109 -13.44 -11.37 -3.09
C GLY A 109 -12.54 -10.14 -3.30
N GLY A 110 -13.10 -8.99 -3.69
CA GLY A 110 -12.40 -7.75 -4.00
C GLY A 110 -12.15 -6.85 -2.79
N GLU A 111 -12.53 -7.28 -1.59
CA GLU A 111 -12.28 -6.52 -0.35
C GLU A 111 -10.80 -6.11 -0.19
N PRO A 112 -9.81 -7.01 -0.39
CA PRO A 112 -8.40 -6.62 -0.31
C PRO A 112 -8.01 -5.56 -1.34
N ALA A 113 -8.52 -5.66 -2.58
CA ALA A 113 -8.25 -4.68 -3.63
C ALA A 113 -8.76 -3.29 -3.21
N VAL A 114 -9.99 -3.20 -2.69
CA VAL A 114 -10.55 -1.93 -2.22
C VAL A 114 -9.76 -1.38 -1.02
N LEU A 115 -9.44 -2.23 -0.04
CA LEU A 115 -8.71 -1.81 1.16
C LEU A 115 -7.30 -1.31 0.83
N PHE A 116 -6.54 -2.04 0.02
CA PHE A 116 -5.21 -1.58 -0.42
C PHE A 116 -5.31 -0.32 -1.29
N CYS A 117 -6.30 -0.23 -2.20
CA CYS A 117 -6.52 0.96 -3.02
C CYS A 117 -6.63 2.23 -2.16
N TRP A 118 -7.51 2.21 -1.16
CA TRP A 118 -7.74 3.35 -0.28
C TRP A 118 -6.62 3.58 0.73
N ALA A 119 -6.01 2.54 1.27
CA ALA A 119 -4.84 2.66 2.15
C ALA A 119 -3.68 3.36 1.44
N PHE A 120 -3.36 2.95 0.21
CA PHE A 120 -2.32 3.61 -0.58
C PHE A 120 -2.72 5.01 -1.03
N LEU A 121 -3.98 5.27 -1.35
CA LEU A 121 -4.45 6.63 -1.67
C LEU A 121 -4.26 7.57 -0.47
N LEU A 122 -4.55 7.11 0.75
CA LEU A 122 -4.29 7.85 1.98
C LEU A 122 -2.79 8.12 2.18
N ILE A 123 -1.93 7.13 1.96
CA ILE A 123 -0.47 7.32 2.02
C ILE A 123 0.00 8.33 0.96
N ALA A 124 -0.53 8.26 -0.26
CA ALA A 124 -0.20 9.20 -1.34
C ALA A 124 -0.61 10.65 -0.99
N ALA A 125 -1.76 10.83 -0.34
CA ALA A 125 -2.27 12.13 0.08
C ALA A 125 -1.53 12.69 1.31
N LEU A 126 -1.38 11.90 2.36
CA LEU A 126 -0.73 12.30 3.61
C LEU A 126 0.80 12.45 3.46
N GLY A 127 1.40 11.70 2.54
CA GLY A 127 2.83 11.69 2.30
C GLY A 127 3.58 10.72 3.22
N PRO A 128 4.93 10.83 3.25
CA PRO A 128 5.78 9.81 3.84
C PRO A 128 5.61 9.63 5.36
N GLY A 129 5.36 10.70 6.13
CA GLY A 129 5.47 10.63 7.60
C GLY A 129 6.92 10.49 8.09
N SER A 130 7.11 10.11 9.35
CA SER A 130 8.43 9.93 9.96
C SER A 130 9.23 8.77 9.34
N TYR A 131 10.56 8.77 9.56
CA TYR A 131 11.48 7.68 9.22
C TYR A 131 11.56 7.27 7.73
N ALA A 132 11.01 8.07 6.81
CA ALA A 132 11.15 7.82 5.39
C ALA A 132 12.58 8.07 4.92
N LEU A 133 13.12 7.17 4.10
CA LEU A 133 14.49 7.27 3.61
C LEU A 133 14.66 8.38 2.57
N ASP A 134 13.58 8.85 1.94
CA ASP A 134 13.59 10.01 1.02
C ASP A 134 14.32 11.23 1.59
N GLY A 135 14.10 11.55 2.88
CA GLY A 135 14.72 12.72 3.52
C GLY A 135 16.23 12.60 3.70
N LYS A 136 16.75 11.37 3.84
CA LYS A 136 18.19 11.09 3.98
C LYS A 136 18.91 10.99 2.63
N LEU A 137 18.21 10.54 1.58
CA LEU A 137 18.78 10.33 0.25
C LEU A 137 18.66 11.56 -0.66
N PHE A 138 17.57 12.32 -0.52
CA PHE A 138 17.29 13.50 -1.36
C PHE A 138 17.37 14.83 -0.60
N GLY A 139 17.95 14.82 0.60
CA GLY A 139 18.39 16.03 1.31
C GLY A 139 17.33 17.11 1.41
N ARG A 140 16.26 16.88 2.17
CA ARG A 140 15.44 18.00 2.64
C ARG A 140 16.00 18.46 3.98
N ARG A 141 16.81 19.52 3.92
CA ARG A 141 17.08 20.41 5.07
C ARG A 141 15.77 20.97 5.61
#